data_AF-A0A268ELD6-F1
#
_entry.id   AF-A0A268ELD6-F1
#
_cell.length_a   1.000
_cell.length_b   1.000
_cell.length_c   1.000
_cell.angle_alpha   90.00
_cell.angle_beta   90.00
_cell.angle_gamma   90.00
#
_symmetry.space_group_name_H-M   'P 1'
#
loop_
_entity.id
_entity.type
_entity.pdbx_description
1 polymer ?
#
loop_
_entity_poly.entity_id
_entity_poly.type
_entity_poly.pdbx_seq_one_letter_code
_entity_poly.pdbx_strand_id
1 'polypeptide(L)' 'MLRLKIKELREEKGISVRQLSEDTAIRWNTLNDMEKGKAKHWPPEHLNTLMQYFGLTDVAALIEYVPEQATEA' A
#
# COMPACT_ATOMS: atom_id res chain seq x y z
N MET A 1 -10.83 -9.52 -1.63
CA MET A 1 -9.74 -9.13 -0.72
C MET A 1 -9.36 -7.67 -0.93
N LEU A 2 -9.11 -6.91 0.14
CA LEU A 2 -8.56 -5.56 0.02
C LEU A 2 -7.06 -5.64 -0.25
N ARG A 3 -6.53 -4.79 -1.11
CA ARG A 3 -5.08 -4.67 -1.42
C ARG A 3 -4.67 -3.21 -1.40
N LEU A 4 -3.43 -2.90 -1.03
CA LEU A 4 -2.94 -1.53 -1.07
C LEU A 4 -2.35 -1.20 -2.46
N LYS A 5 -2.79 -0.10 -3.08
CA LYS A 5 -2.29 0.44 -4.37
C LYS A 5 -0.94 1.16 -4.22
N ILE A 6 -0.09 0.68 -3.30
CA ILE A 6 1.23 1.30 -3.05
C ILE A 6 2.06 1.35 -4.32
N LYS A 7 2.01 0.30 -5.15
CA LYS A 7 2.76 0.23 -6.40
C LYS A 7 2.43 1.40 -7.34
N GLU A 8 1.15 1.64 -7.59
CA GLU A 8 0.67 2.72 -8.46
C GLU A 8 1.07 4.10 -7.91
N LEU A 9 0.82 4.34 -6.62
CA LEU A 9 1.18 5.60 -5.95
C LEU A 9 2.69 5.87 -5.97
N ARG A 10 3.50 4.81 -5.84
CA ARG A 10 4.97 4.90 -5.95
C ARG A 10 5.42 5.19 -7.37
N GLU A 11 4.81 4.53 -8.36
CA GLU A 11 5.10 4.76 -9.78
C GLU A 11 4.75 6.19 -10.19
N GLU A 12 3.62 6.71 -9.71
CA GLU A 12 3.20 8.10 -9.94
C GLU A 12 4.16 9.13 -9.34
N LYS A 13 4.70 8.86 -8.14
CA LYS A 13 5.75 9.68 -7.51
C LYS A 13 7.17 9.38 -8.00
N GLY A 14 7.37 8.33 -8.80
CA GLY A 14 8.70 7.89 -9.24
C GLY A 14 9.61 7.39 -8.11
N ILE A 15 9.05 6.90 -7.01
CA ILE A 15 9.81 6.45 -5.83
C ILE A 15 9.92 4.93 -5.73
N SER A 16 11.03 4.47 -5.15
CA SER A 16 11.25 3.05 -4.88
C SER A 16 10.59 2.62 -3.58
N VAL A 17 10.20 1.34 -3.47
CA VAL A 17 9.62 0.79 -2.22
C VAL A 17 10.59 0.88 -1.04
N ARG A 18 11.91 0.95 -1.29
CA ARG A 18 12.94 1.22 -0.29
C ARG A 18 12.86 2.65 0.25
N GLN A 19 12.75 3.65 -0.64
CA GLN A 19 12.57 5.05 -0.23
C GLN A 19 11.30 5.21 0.58
N LEU A 20 10.19 4.64 0.09
CA LEU A 20 8.94 4.62 0.85
C LEU A 20 9.11 3.99 2.23
N SER A 21 9.87 2.90 2.34
CA SER A 21 10.15 2.24 3.61
C SER A 21 10.95 3.13 4.57
N GLU A 22 11.94 3.85 4.07
CA GLU A 22 12.73 4.80 4.87
C GLU A 22 11.90 6.00 5.31
N ASP A 23 11.11 6.57 4.39
CA ASP A 23 10.27 7.74 4.67
C ASP A 23 9.10 7.46 5.61
N THR A 24 8.50 6.27 5.50
CA THR A 24 7.33 5.88 6.33
C THR A 24 7.73 5.19 7.63
N ALA A 25 9.02 4.91 7.83
CA ALA A 25 9.54 4.06 8.92
C ALA A 25 8.92 2.65 8.98
N ILE A 26 8.23 2.21 7.93
CA ILE A 26 7.65 0.88 7.83
C ILE A 26 8.72 -0.06 7.27
N ARG A 27 8.89 -1.24 7.87
CA ARG A 27 9.81 -2.25 7.32
C ARG A 27 9.48 -2.59 5.87
N TRP A 28 10.51 -2.64 5.04
CA TRP A 28 10.44 -3.05 3.63
C TRP A 28 9.66 -4.36 3.44
N ASN A 29 9.88 -5.35 4.31
CA ASN A 29 9.20 -6.64 4.20
C ASN A 29 7.69 -6.50 4.37
N THR A 30 7.26 -5.69 5.34
CA THR A 30 5.86 -5.38 5.60
C THR A 30 5.24 -4.61 4.43
N LEU A 31 5.92 -3.59 3.90
CA LEU A 31 5.46 -2.85 2.72
C LEU A 31 5.33 -3.75 1.48
N ASN A 32 6.30 -4.64 1.26
CA ASN A 32 6.27 -5.58 0.15
C ASN A 32 5.13 -6.60 0.29
N ASP A 33 4.83 -7.09 1.51
CA ASP A 33 3.67 -7.94 1.76
C ASP A 33 2.34 -7.19 1.61
N MET A 34 2.28 -5.94 2.05
CA MET A 34 1.15 -5.02 1.86
C MET A 34 0.86 -4.77 0.38
N GLU A 35 1.90 -4.43 -0.39
CA GLU A 35 1.81 -4.18 -1.84
C GLU A 35 1.40 -5.44 -2.60
N LYS A 36 1.82 -6.63 -2.16
CA LYS A 36 1.46 -7.91 -2.76
C LYS A 36 0.10 -8.44 -2.31
N GLY A 37 -0.59 -7.75 -1.39
CA GLY A 37 -1.85 -8.24 -0.81
C GLY A 37 -1.69 -9.50 0.06
N LYS A 38 -0.46 -9.79 0.50
CA LYS A 38 -0.17 -10.90 1.44
C LYS A 38 -0.38 -10.49 2.90
N ALA A 39 -0.33 -9.19 3.19
CA ALA A 39 -0.58 -8.67 4.52
C ALA A 39 -2.07 -8.80 4.87
N LYS A 40 -2.39 -9.64 5.87
CA LYS A 40 -3.76 -9.84 6.38
C LYS A 40 -4.25 -8.70 7.28
N HIS A 41 -3.33 -7.93 7.87
CA HIS A 41 -3.64 -6.85 8.79
C HIS A 41 -2.78 -5.64 8.47
N TRP A 42 -3.41 -4.47 8.42
CA TRP A 42 -2.73 -3.18 8.29
C TRP A 42 -2.98 -2.37 9.55
N PRO A 43 -1.93 -2.04 10.31
CA PRO A 43 -2.08 -1.15 11.44
C PRO A 43 -2.59 0.22 10.97
N PRO A 44 -3.53 0.84 11.70
CA PRO A 44 -4.00 2.19 11.36
C PRO A 44 -2.86 3.22 11.37
N GLU A 45 -1.81 3.00 12.18
CA GLU A 45 -0.60 3.85 12.18
C GLU A 45 0.09 3.84 10.81
N HIS A 46 0.28 2.66 10.20
CA HIS A 46 0.89 2.55 8.87
C HIS A 46 0.02 3.19 7.79
N LEU A 47 -1.30 2.99 7.87
CA LEU A 47 -2.25 3.63 6.94
C LEU A 47 -2.17 5.15 7.05
N ASN A 48 -2.17 5.68 8.27
CA ASN A 48 -2.07 7.12 8.51
C ASN A 48 -0.76 7.69 7.94
N THR A 49 0.39 7.04 8.21
CA THR A 49 1.68 7.45 7.65
C THR A 49 1.67 7.44 6.14
N LEU A 50 1.14 6.39 5.50
CA LEU A 50 1.02 6.31 4.05
C LEU A 50 0.11 7.41 3.50
N MET A 51 -1.04 7.65 4.13
CA MET A 51 -1.97 8.72 3.72
C MET A 51 -1.31 10.09 3.81
N GLN A 52 -0.59 10.39 4.90
CA GLN A 52 0.15 11.66 5.04
C GLN A 52 1.29 11.77 4.02
N TYR A 53 2.04 10.68 3.81
CA TYR A 53 3.16 10.66 2.86
C TYR A 53 2.71 10.85 1.41
N PHE A 54 1.60 10.21 1.02
CA PHE A 54 1.01 10.35 -0.31
C PHE A 54 0.12 11.59 -0.43
N GLY A 55 -0.21 12.27 0.67
CA GLY A 55 -1.12 13.43 0.67
C GLY A 55 -2.57 13.05 0.36
N LEU A 56 -2.98 11.83 0.70
CA LEU A 56 -4.32 11.31 0.42
C LEU A 56 -5.29 11.78 1.49
N THR A 57 -6.44 12.28 1.06
CA THR A 57 -7.57 12.66 1.93
C THR A 57 -8.55 11.51 2.14
N ASP A 58 -8.56 10.53 1.23
CA ASP A 58 -9.45 9.37 1.29
C ASP A 58 -8.64 8.06 1.28
N VAL A 59 -8.99 7.14 2.18
CA VAL A 59 -8.37 5.82 2.26
C VAL A 59 -8.66 4.99 1.01
N ALA A 60 -9.79 5.21 0.33
CA ALA A 60 -10.14 4.54 -0.92
C ALA A 60 -9.16 4.85 -2.07
N ALA A 61 -8.38 5.93 -1.96
CA ALA A 61 -7.30 6.21 -2.90
C ALA A 61 -6.05 5.34 -2.62
N LEU A 62 -5.91 4.83 -1.39
CA LEU A 62 -4.80 3.98 -0.96
C LEU A 62 -5.12 2.48 -1.11
N ILE A 63 -6.36 2.07 -0.86
CA ILE A 63 -6.82 0.67 -0.91
C ILE A 63 -7.67 0.39 -2.15
N GLU A 64 -7.48 -0.77 -2.74
CA GLU A 64 -8.31 -1.33 -3.79
C GLU A 64 -9.03 -2.57 -3.28
N TYR A 65 -10.29 -2.72 -3.69
CA TYR A 65 -11.02 -3.97 -3.52
C TYR A 65 -10.78 -4.87 -4.74
N VAL A 66 -10.10 -6.01 -4.52
CA VAL A 66 -9.91 -7.05 -5.52
C VAL A 66 -10.91 -8.19 -5.22
N PRO A 67 -11.94 -8.43 -6.05
CA PRO A 67 -12.84 -9.56 -5.85
C PRO A 67 -12.08 -10.89 -5.96
N GLU A 68 -12.44 -11.88 -5.14
CA GLU A 68 -11.77 -13.19 -5.05
C GLU A 68 -11.89 -14.03 -6.35
N GLN A 69 -12.75 -13.62 -7.28
CA GLN A 69 -13.09 -14.33 -8.52
C GLN A 69 -12.27 -13.93 -9.76
N ALA A 70 -11.13 -13.24 -9.62
CA ALA A 70 -10.28 -12.87 -10.76
C ALA A 70 -9.11 -13.86 -11.01
N THR A 71 -9.26 -15.13 -10.61
CA THR A 71 -8.27 -16.19 -10.88
C THR A 71 -8.90 -17.44 -11.49
N GLU A 72 -9.86 -17.28 -12.39
CA GLU A 72 -10.26 -18.35 -13.32
C GLU A 72 -10.51 -17.72 -14.70
N ALA A 73 -9.46 -17.65 -15.51
CA ALA A 73 -9.51 -17.54 -16.97
C ALA A 73 -8.21 -18.10 -17.57
#